data_AF-A0A950QA17-F1
#
_entry.id   AF-A0A950QA17-F1
#
_cell.length_a   1.000
_cell.length_b   1.000
_cell.length_c   1.000
_cell.angle_alpha   90.00
_cell.angle_beta   90.00
_cell.angle_gamma   90.00
#
_symmetry.space_group_name_H-M   'P 1'
#
loop_
_entity.id
_entity.type
_entity.pdbx_description
1 polymer ?
#
loop_
_entity_poly.entity_id
_entity_poly.type
_entity_poly.pdbx_seq_one_letter_code
_entity_poly.pdbx_strand_id
1 'polypeptide(L)'
;MRTISLFAAAVLAFGVTQSSAQPNMQHMEPLVTNVTYDDLGCAARYTLAAFAIHELDASAASYYAERATAAGKRYLAMHPTESEKSYTARVTADAQSLQQRLANNGITPEGLVSEIKNCDQAGDSRIVT
;
A
#
# COMPACT_ATOMS: atom_id res chain seq x y z
N MET A 1 31.06 8.46 -23.01
CA MET A 1 31.00 9.35 -21.82
C MET A 1 30.46 10.70 -22.25
N ARG A 2 29.37 11.14 -21.61
CA ARG A 2 28.84 12.53 -21.47
C ARG A 2 27.39 12.39 -20.94
N THR A 3 27.25 12.24 -19.63
CA THR A 3 26.73 13.24 -18.65
C THR A 3 25.21 13.41 -18.73
N ILE A 4 24.49 12.69 -17.86
CA ILE A 4 23.10 12.96 -17.50
C ILE A 4 23.14 13.87 -16.26
N SER A 5 22.60 15.08 -16.40
CA SER A 5 22.47 16.04 -15.31
C SER A 5 21.36 15.62 -14.35
N LEU A 6 21.72 15.50 -13.07
CA LEU A 6 20.80 15.43 -11.95
C LEU A 6 20.32 16.83 -11.54
N PHE A 7 19.20 16.84 -10.82
CA PHE A 7 18.60 17.88 -9.97
C PHE A 7 17.63 18.88 -10.60
N ALA A 8 16.36 18.77 -10.18
CA ALA A 8 15.71 19.87 -9.46
C ALA A 8 14.59 19.31 -8.56
N ALA A 9 14.80 19.41 -7.26
CA ALA A 9 13.75 19.27 -6.25
C ALA A 9 12.91 20.55 -6.24
N ALA A 10 11.59 20.41 -6.24
CA ALA A 10 10.68 21.49 -5.88
C ALA A 10 9.32 20.90 -5.52
N VAL A 11 9.01 20.80 -4.22
CA VAL A 11 7.63 21.00 -3.77
C VAL A 11 7.67 21.95 -2.59
N LEU A 12 6.98 23.07 -2.84
CA LEU A 12 6.84 24.25 -2.03
C LEU A 12 6.14 23.93 -0.70
N ALA A 13 6.68 24.52 0.37
CA ALA A 13 6.00 24.62 1.65
C ALA A 13 4.77 25.53 1.49
N PHE A 14 3.59 24.99 1.80
CA PHE A 14 2.41 25.80 2.11
C PHE A 14 1.98 25.48 3.54
N GLY A 15 2.22 26.44 4.43
CA GLY A 15 1.52 26.52 5.70
C GLY A 15 0.14 27.13 5.48
N VAL A 16 -0.88 26.48 6.03
CA VAL A 16 -2.14 27.11 6.41
C VAL A 16 -2.59 26.54 7.75
N THR A 17 -3.14 27.46 8.52
CA THR A 17 -3.46 27.49 9.95
C THR A 17 -4.46 26.44 10.46
N GLN A 18 -4.35 26.22 11.77
CA GLN A 18 -5.17 25.41 12.68
C GLN A 18 -6.69 25.55 12.49
N SER A 19 -7.39 24.42 12.51
CA SER A 19 -8.76 24.34 12.99
C SER A 19 -8.77 23.44 14.23
N SER A 20 -9.01 24.05 15.39
CA SER A 20 -9.23 23.35 16.65
C SER A 20 -10.62 22.72 16.63
N ALA A 21 -10.67 21.40 16.45
CA ALA A 21 -11.81 20.59 16.87
C ALA A 21 -11.24 19.55 17.82
N GLN A 22 -11.40 19.76 19.12
CA GLN A 22 -11.06 18.76 20.14
C GLN A 22 -12.01 17.57 19.97
N PRO A 23 -11.52 16.36 19.65
CA PRO A 23 -12.34 15.17 19.74
C PRO A 23 -12.46 14.82 21.23
N ASN A 24 -13.70 14.72 21.69
CA ASN A 24 -14.07 14.16 22.97
C ASN A 24 -13.40 12.78 23.14
N MET A 25 -12.53 12.63 24.14
CA MET A 25 -11.90 11.36 24.48
C MET A 25 -12.96 10.43 25.09
N GLN A 26 -13.80 9.85 24.25
CA GLN A 26 -14.45 8.60 24.60
C GLN A 26 -13.36 7.53 24.59
N HIS A 27 -13.08 7.05 25.80
CA HIS A 27 -12.15 5.99 26.13
C HIS A 27 -12.56 4.73 25.36
N MET A 28 -12.00 4.56 24.17
CA MET A 28 -12.09 3.32 23.42
C MET A 28 -10.91 2.49 23.92
N GLU A 29 -11.18 1.55 24.83
CA GLU A 29 -10.22 0.52 25.18
C GLU A 29 -9.67 -0.07 23.87
N PRO A 30 -8.35 -0.13 23.68
CA PRO A 30 -7.83 -0.79 22.51
C PRO A 30 -8.18 -2.26 22.65
N LEU A 31 -9.18 -2.70 21.89
CA LEU A 31 -9.32 -4.10 21.56
C LEU A 31 -8.08 -4.44 20.73
N VAL A 32 -6.99 -4.83 21.42
CA VAL A 32 -5.76 -5.32 20.81
C VAL A 32 -6.07 -6.72 20.27
N THR A 33 -6.85 -6.79 19.21
CA THR A 33 -6.69 -7.85 18.24
C THR A 33 -5.37 -7.58 17.54
N ASN A 34 -4.30 -8.21 18.04
CA ASN A 34 -3.02 -8.38 17.34
C ASN A 34 -3.23 -9.26 16.08
N VAL A 35 -4.12 -8.83 15.18
CA VAL A 35 -4.02 -9.22 13.78
C VAL A 35 -2.94 -8.31 13.23
N THR A 36 -1.71 -8.82 13.17
CA THR A 36 -0.61 -8.14 12.49
C THR A 36 -1.10 -7.85 11.08
N TYR A 37 -1.30 -6.57 10.78
CA TYR A 37 -1.77 -6.16 9.47
C TYR A 37 -0.79 -6.62 8.41
N ASP A 38 -1.33 -7.24 7.37
CA ASP A 38 -0.56 -7.91 6.32
C ASP A 38 -0.10 -6.89 5.28
N ASP A 39 0.87 -6.04 5.62
CA ASP A 39 1.43 -5.05 4.68
C ASP A 39 2.03 -5.72 3.44
N LEU A 40 2.59 -6.93 3.55
CA LEU A 40 3.13 -7.67 2.41
C LEU A 40 2.02 -8.10 1.45
N GLY A 41 0.98 -8.75 1.97
CA GLY A 41 -0.16 -9.17 1.16
C GLY A 41 -0.96 -7.98 0.63
N CYS A 42 -1.03 -6.87 1.36
CA CYS A 42 -1.63 -5.64 0.84
C CYS A 42 -0.79 -5.04 -0.30
N ALA A 43 0.53 -5.02 -0.18
CA ALA A 43 1.41 -4.61 -1.27
C ALA A 43 1.19 -5.48 -2.53
N ALA A 44 1.11 -6.80 -2.38
CA ALA A 44 0.84 -7.71 -3.50
C ALA A 44 -0.52 -7.44 -4.18
N ARG A 45 -1.59 -7.20 -3.40
CA ARG A 45 -2.92 -6.88 -3.91
C ARG A 45 -2.95 -5.55 -4.66
N TYR A 46 -2.30 -4.52 -4.11
CA TYR A 46 -2.18 -3.22 -4.76
C TYR A 46 -1.35 -3.30 -6.03
N THR A 47 -0.24 -4.06 -6.05
CA THR A 47 0.56 -4.29 -7.25
C THR A 47 -0.26 -4.97 -8.34
N LEU A 48 -1.04 -6.01 -7.99
CA LEU A 48 -1.93 -6.68 -8.93
C LEU A 48 -3.01 -5.73 -9.47
N ALA A 49 -3.62 -4.92 -8.59
CA ALA A 49 -4.63 -3.94 -8.98
C ALA A 49 -4.04 -2.92 -9.95
N ALA A 50 -2.91 -2.28 -9.60
CA ALA A 50 -2.23 -1.30 -10.44
C ALA A 50 -1.91 -1.86 -11.84
N PHE A 51 -1.44 -3.10 -11.93
CA PHE A 51 -1.18 -3.77 -13.20
C PHE A 51 -2.46 -4.05 -13.98
N ALA A 52 -3.49 -4.58 -13.33
CA ALA A 52 -4.75 -4.97 -13.98
C ALA A 52 -5.51 -3.78 -14.57
N ILE A 53 -5.39 -2.59 -13.98
CA ILE A 53 -6.11 -1.39 -14.42
C ILE A 53 -5.25 -0.38 -15.17
N HIS A 54 -3.96 -0.66 -15.39
CA HIS A 54 -3.01 0.29 -16.00
C HIS A 54 -3.49 0.87 -17.33
N GLU A 55 -3.99 0.01 -18.22
CA GLU A 55 -4.47 0.38 -19.56
C GLU A 55 -5.92 0.90 -19.55
N LEU A 56 -6.63 0.82 -18.41
CA LEU A 56 -8.03 1.21 -18.28
C LEU A 56 -8.19 2.58 -17.62
N ASP A 57 -7.40 2.82 -16.57
CA ASP A 57 -7.41 4.06 -15.80
C ASP A 57 -6.02 4.31 -15.21
N ALA A 58 -5.24 5.14 -15.89
CA ALA A 58 -3.89 5.49 -15.46
C ALA A 58 -3.86 6.15 -14.08
N SER A 59 -4.90 6.92 -13.71
CA SER A 59 -4.96 7.63 -12.43
C SER A 59 -5.19 6.66 -11.27
N ALA A 60 -6.11 5.72 -11.44
CA ALA A 60 -6.35 4.68 -10.46
C ALA A 60 -5.17 3.69 -10.39
N ALA A 61 -4.50 3.43 -11.50
CA ALA A 61 -3.30 2.60 -11.52
C ALA A 61 -2.16 3.24 -10.70
N SER A 62 -1.95 4.55 -10.87
CA SER A 62 -1.01 5.32 -10.04
C SER A 62 -1.38 5.29 -8.57
N TYR A 63 -2.66 5.45 -8.22
CA TYR A 63 -3.13 5.35 -6.84
C TYR A 63 -2.74 4.00 -6.20
N TYR A 64 -3.01 2.88 -6.86
CA TYR A 64 -2.63 1.57 -6.31
C TYR A 64 -1.11 1.35 -6.29
N ALA A 65 -0.35 1.89 -7.25
CA ALA A 65 1.10 1.82 -7.21
C ALA A 65 1.71 2.58 -6.01
N GLU A 66 1.14 3.73 -5.67
CA GLU A 66 1.51 4.51 -4.49
C GLU A 66 1.16 3.75 -3.20
N ARG A 67 -0.05 3.17 -3.14
CA ARG A 67 -0.48 2.31 -2.02
C ARG A 67 0.44 1.11 -1.82
N ALA A 68 0.82 0.43 -2.91
CA ALA A 68 1.77 -0.69 -2.87
C ALA A 68 3.12 -0.25 -2.30
N THR A 69 3.60 0.92 -2.74
CA THR A 69 4.86 1.50 -2.25
C THR A 69 4.78 1.85 -0.76
N ALA A 70 3.68 2.46 -0.31
CA ALA A 70 3.48 2.79 1.09
C ALA A 70 3.43 1.54 1.99
N ALA A 71 2.69 0.50 1.57
CA ALA A 71 2.65 -0.77 2.27
C ALA A 71 4.03 -1.43 2.34
N GLY A 72 4.79 -1.42 1.24
CA GLY A 72 6.15 -1.93 1.21
C GLY A 72 7.10 -1.22 2.17
N LYS A 73 7.03 0.11 2.25
CA LYS A 73 7.84 0.89 3.20
C LYS A 73 7.53 0.50 4.65
N ARG A 74 6.25 0.37 5.01
CA ARG A 74 5.83 -0.05 6.36
C ARG A 74 6.31 -1.47 6.67
N TYR A 75 6.16 -2.37 5.70
CA TYR A 75 6.62 -3.75 5.85
C TYR A 75 8.13 -3.84 6.08
N LEU A 76 8.94 -3.18 5.24
CA LEU A 76 10.40 -3.16 5.37
C LEU A 76 10.86 -2.49 6.67
N ALA A 77 10.17 -1.44 7.14
CA ALA A 77 10.45 -0.84 8.44
C ALA A 77 10.26 -1.81 9.61
N MET A 78 9.31 -2.74 9.50
CA MET A 78 9.09 -3.81 10.48
C MET A 78 10.03 -5.02 10.27
N HIS A 79 10.71 -5.12 9.12
CA HIS A 79 11.58 -6.23 8.74
C HIS A 79 12.97 -5.73 8.31
N PRO A 80 13.76 -5.12 9.22
CA PRO A 80 15.01 -4.42 8.87
C PRO A 80 16.12 -5.33 8.33
N THR A 81 16.02 -6.64 8.55
CA THR A 81 16.97 -7.62 8.01
C THR A 81 16.60 -8.12 6.61
N GLU A 82 15.40 -7.80 6.13
CA GLU A 82 14.97 -8.17 4.79
C GLU A 82 15.54 -7.21 3.76
N SER A 83 16.08 -7.75 2.67
CA SER A 83 16.52 -6.93 1.54
C SER A 83 15.36 -6.55 0.65
N GLU A 84 15.44 -5.38 0.00
CA GLU A 84 14.46 -4.94 -1.00
C GLU A 84 14.25 -5.98 -2.11
N LYS A 85 15.32 -6.68 -2.51
CA LYS A 85 15.24 -7.76 -3.51
C LYS A 85 14.40 -8.94 -3.01
N SER A 86 14.61 -9.37 -1.77
CA SER A 86 13.83 -10.45 -1.14
C SER A 86 12.36 -10.06 -1.02
N TYR A 87 12.11 -8.84 -0.53
CA TYR A 87 10.77 -8.26 -0.43
C TYR A 87 10.06 -8.24 -1.78
N THR A 88 10.69 -7.68 -2.81
CA THR A 88 10.11 -7.55 -4.16
C THR A 88 9.79 -8.92 -4.75
N ALA A 89 10.67 -9.91 -4.56
CA ALA A 89 10.43 -11.28 -5.01
C ALA A 89 9.18 -11.90 -4.36
N ARG A 90 8.96 -11.67 -3.07
CA ARG A 90 7.77 -12.15 -2.34
C ARG A 90 6.50 -11.47 -2.78
N VAL A 91 6.50 -10.14 -2.88
CA VAL A 91 5.35 -9.37 -3.40
C VAL A 91 4.97 -9.85 -4.80
N THR A 92 5.96 -10.10 -5.65
CA THR A 92 5.73 -10.60 -7.01
C THR A 92 5.14 -12.01 -7.00
N ALA A 93 5.68 -12.92 -6.20
CA ALA A 93 5.18 -14.28 -6.06
C ALA A 93 3.73 -14.30 -5.53
N ASP A 94 3.42 -13.46 -4.53
CA ASP A 94 2.07 -13.35 -3.97
C ASP A 94 1.09 -12.74 -4.96
N ALA A 95 1.49 -11.71 -5.71
CA ALA A 95 0.65 -11.12 -6.77
C ALA A 95 0.37 -12.14 -7.89
N GLN A 96 1.37 -12.93 -8.29
CA GLN A 96 1.20 -14.02 -9.26
C GLN A 96 0.27 -15.13 -8.73
N SER A 97 0.41 -15.50 -7.45
CA SER A 97 -0.47 -16.47 -6.79
C SER A 97 -1.92 -15.98 -6.76
N LEU A 98 -2.16 -14.70 -6.43
CA LEU A 98 -3.49 -14.09 -6.49
C LEU A 98 -4.06 -14.11 -7.92
N GLN A 99 -3.24 -13.79 -8.92
CA GLN A 99 -3.64 -13.85 -10.33
C GLN A 99 -4.04 -15.27 -10.75
N GLN A 100 -3.27 -16.29 -10.35
CA GLN A 100 -3.60 -17.70 -10.62
C GLN A 100 -4.89 -18.12 -9.92
N ARG A 101 -5.11 -17.67 -8.67
CA ARG A 101 -6.35 -17.94 -7.93
C ARG A 101 -7.56 -17.31 -8.62
N LEU A 102 -7.45 -16.07 -9.14
CA LEU A 102 -8.51 -15.47 -9.95
C LEU A 102 -8.80 -16.29 -11.21
N ALA A 103 -7.75 -16.67 -11.95
CA ALA A 103 -7.89 -17.45 -13.18
C ALA A 103 -8.54 -18.83 -12.95
N ASN A 104 -8.30 -19.43 -11.78
CA ASN A 104 -8.83 -20.74 -11.42
C ASN A 104 -10.10 -20.68 -10.56
N ASN A 105 -10.74 -19.51 -10.42
CA ASN A 105 -11.90 -19.29 -9.54
C ASN A 105 -11.66 -19.64 -8.06
N GLY A 106 -10.40 -19.68 -7.61
CA GLY A 106 -10.02 -19.84 -6.20
C GLY A 106 -10.19 -18.56 -5.36
N ILE A 107 -10.51 -17.44 -6.00
CA ILE A 107 -11.06 -16.21 -5.43
C ILE A 107 -11.91 -15.53 -6.50
N THR A 108 -13.01 -14.88 -6.12
CA THR A 108 -13.79 -14.09 -7.06
C THR A 108 -13.22 -12.67 -7.20
N PRO A 109 -13.46 -11.97 -8.31
CA PRO A 109 -13.08 -10.57 -8.45
C PRO A 109 -13.62 -9.70 -7.30
N GLU A 110 -14.86 -9.92 -6.87
CA GLU A 110 -15.48 -9.20 -5.76
C GLU A 110 -14.78 -9.50 -4.43
N GLY A 111 -14.35 -10.74 -4.23
CA GLY A 111 -13.56 -11.16 -3.08
C GLY A 111 -12.22 -10.41 -3.04
N LEU A 112 -11.50 -10.35 -4.17
CA LEU A 112 -10.25 -9.60 -4.25
C LEU A 112 -10.46 -8.10 -4.01
N VAL A 113 -11.51 -7.51 -4.59
CA VAL A 113 -11.85 -6.10 -4.36
C VAL A 113 -12.18 -5.84 -2.89
N SER A 114 -12.87 -6.75 -2.22
CA SER A 114 -13.13 -6.67 -0.77
C SER A 114 -11.83 -6.70 0.04
N GLU A 115 -10.90 -7.59 -0.31
CA GLU A 115 -9.58 -7.64 0.33
C GLU A 115 -8.77 -6.35 0.11
N ILE A 116 -8.81 -5.77 -1.09
CA ILE A 116 -8.16 -4.48 -1.39
C ILE A 116 -8.78 -3.36 -0.55
N LYS A 117 -10.11 -3.29 -0.44
CA LYS A 117 -10.80 -2.29 0.39
C LYS A 117 -10.41 -2.41 1.86
N ASN A 118 -10.27 -3.63 2.37
CA ASN A 118 -9.81 -3.85 3.74
C ASN A 118 -8.37 -3.34 3.94
N CYS A 119 -7.50 -3.55 2.95
CA CYS A 119 -6.16 -2.95 2.94
C CYS A 119 -6.22 -1.42 2.93
N ASP A 120 -7.13 -0.80 2.17
CA ASP A 120 -7.22 0.67 2.12
C ASP A 120 -7.64 1.24 3.48
N GLN A 121 -8.70 0.69 4.07
CA GLN A 121 -9.25 1.14 5.37
C GLN A 121 -8.25 0.98 6.52
N ALA A 122 -7.52 -0.14 6.56
CA ALA A 122 -6.51 -0.37 7.58
C ALA A 122 -5.18 0.33 7.26
N GLY A 123 -4.89 0.63 6.00
CA GLY A 123 -3.73 1.41 5.58
C GLY A 123 -3.83 2.89 5.95
N ASP A 124 -5.02 3.49 5.85
CA ASP A 124 -5.25 4.91 6.19
C ASP A 124 -5.06 5.23 7.68
N SER A 125 -5.25 4.24 8.55
CA SER A 125 -5.01 4.38 9.99
C SER A 125 -3.54 4.21 10.40
N ARG A 126 -2.67 3.83 9.47
CA ARG A 126 -1.26 3.47 9.72
C ARG A 126 -0.33 4.44 8.99
N ILE A 127 -0.24 5.66 9.51
CA ILE A 127 0.83 6.59 9.15
C ILE A 127 2.07 6.18 9.94
N VAL A 128 3.11 5.69 9.25
CA VAL A 128 4.43 5.52 9.86
C VAL A 128 5.18 6.82 9.65
N THR A 129 5.31 7.60 10.72
CA THR A 129 6.14 8.82 10.82
C THR A 129 7.61 8.50 10.97
#